data_AF-A0A6M3XVQ1-F1
#
_entry.id   AF-A0A6M3XVQ1-F1
#
_cell.length_a   1.000
_cell.length_b   1.000
_cell.length_c   1.000
_cell.angle_alpha   90.00
_cell.angle_beta   90.00
_cell.angle_gamma   90.00
#
_symmetry.space_group_name_H-M   'P 1'
#
loop_
_entity.id
_entity.type
_entity.pdbx_description
1 polymer ?
#
loop_
_entity_poly.entity_id
_entity_poly.type
_entity_poly.pdbx_seq_one_letter_code
_entity_poly.pdbx_strand_id
1 'polypeptide(L)'
;MSSKPGIAYITVTADTLVSTEPVLLYGAVILASALGGDATIYDGHDASSGRKVITLKGGATLSTPVEWPQGLYLGGGLYVDVGSSITEVQLSYETIE
;
A
#
# COMPACT_ATOMS: atom_id res chain seq x y z
N MET A 1 -15.52 14.65 20.18
CA MET A 1 -14.10 14.27 20.35
C MET A 1 -13.78 13.34 19.19
N SER A 2 -13.27 13.85 18.07
CA SER A 2 -12.76 12.97 17.01
C SER A 2 -11.42 12.45 17.51
N SER A 3 -11.32 11.14 17.72
CA SER A 3 -10.04 10.50 18.00
C SER A 3 -9.19 10.69 16.76
N LYS A 4 -8.07 11.43 16.88
CA LYS A 4 -7.08 11.55 15.82
C LYS A 4 -6.81 10.14 15.26
N PRO A 5 -7.07 9.86 13.97
CA PRO A 5 -6.92 8.53 13.43
C PRO A 5 -5.48 8.07 13.70
N GLY A 6 -5.34 6.95 14.41
CA GLY A 6 -4.04 6.33 14.63
C GLY A 6 -3.56 5.68 13.34
N ILE A 7 -2.26 5.37 13.26
CA ILE A 7 -1.71 4.56 12.17
C ILE A 7 -2.43 3.21 12.16
N ALA A 8 -3.15 2.94 11.07
CA ALA A 8 -3.78 1.67 10.76
C ALA A 8 -2.77 0.73 10.11
N TYR A 9 -2.94 -0.56 10.35
CA TYR A 9 -2.17 -1.63 9.72
C TYR A 9 -3.12 -2.57 8.99
N ILE A 10 -2.81 -2.90 7.74
CA ILE A 10 -3.63 -3.80 6.93
C ILE A 10 -2.75 -4.77 6.13
N THR A 11 -3.25 -5.99 5.96
CA THR A 11 -2.72 -6.97 5.00
C THR A 11 -3.68 -7.07 3.83
N VAL A 12 -3.18 -6.88 2.61
CA VAL A 12 -3.93 -7.12 1.36
C VAL A 12 -3.29 -8.27 0.59
N THR A 13 -4.12 -9.16 0.06
CA THR A 13 -3.68 -10.38 -0.65
C THR A 13 -4.19 -10.42 -2.10
N ALA A 14 -4.94 -9.41 -2.50
CA ALA A 14 -5.44 -9.19 -3.84
C ALA A 14 -5.62 -7.69 -4.06
N ASP A 15 -5.79 -7.31 -5.31
CA ASP A 15 -6.19 -5.97 -5.73
C ASP A 15 -7.30 -5.40 -4.84
N THR A 16 -7.06 -4.24 -4.24
CA THR A 16 -7.97 -3.69 -3.24
C THR A 16 -7.86 -2.19 -3.13
N LEU A 17 -9.03 -1.55 -3.08
CA LEU A 17 -9.20 -0.19 -2.59
C LEU A 17 -9.15 -0.21 -1.05
N VAL A 18 -8.07 0.29 -0.48
CA VAL A 18 -7.85 0.33 0.98
C VAL A 18 -8.53 1.55 1.61
N SER A 19 -8.53 2.70 0.91
CA SER A 19 -9.19 3.93 1.37
C SER A 19 -9.70 4.76 0.19
N THR A 20 -10.92 5.27 0.30
CA THR A 20 -11.47 6.33 -0.57
C THR A 20 -11.07 7.73 -0.12
N GLU A 21 -10.68 7.88 1.14
CA GLU A 21 -10.26 9.15 1.72
C GLU A 21 -8.75 9.35 1.55
N PRO A 22 -8.25 10.61 1.56
CA PRO A 22 -6.82 10.89 1.53
C PRO A 22 -6.07 10.16 2.65
N VAL A 23 -4.85 9.71 2.37
CA VAL A 23 -4.01 9.01 3.38
C VAL A 23 -2.57 9.52 3.42
N LEU A 24 -1.93 9.33 4.57
CA LEU A 24 -0.46 9.30 4.69
C LEU A 24 -0.02 7.83 4.78
N LEU A 25 0.73 7.35 3.79
CA LEU A 25 1.31 6.02 3.79
C LEU A 25 2.70 6.04 4.46
N TYR A 26 2.90 5.27 5.51
CA TYR A 26 4.14 5.25 6.29
C TYR A 26 5.04 4.06 5.99
N GLY A 27 4.48 2.93 5.58
CA GLY A 27 5.29 1.76 5.30
C GLY A 27 4.57 0.71 4.47
N ALA A 28 5.36 -0.08 3.76
CA ALA A 28 4.90 -1.21 2.97
C ALA A 28 5.89 -2.37 3.02
N VAL A 29 5.38 -3.58 3.25
CA VAL A 29 6.12 -4.85 3.12
C VAL A 29 5.44 -5.67 2.04
N ILE A 30 6.21 -6.33 1.18
CA ILE A 30 5.67 -7.31 0.22
C ILE A 30 6.29 -8.68 0.45
N LEU A 31 5.44 -9.69 0.57
CA LEU A 31 5.83 -11.09 0.60
C LEU A 31 5.52 -11.66 -0.77
N ALA A 32 6.54 -12.15 -1.45
CA ALA A 32 6.42 -12.76 -2.76
C ALA A 32 6.72 -14.27 -2.68
N SER A 33 6.09 -15.04 -3.56
CA SER A 33 6.45 -16.43 -3.82
C SER A 33 7.88 -16.56 -4.34
N ALA A 34 8.38 -17.79 -4.48
CA ALA A 34 9.72 -18.07 -5.00
C ALA A 34 9.96 -17.53 -6.43
N LEU A 35 8.90 -17.20 -7.18
CA LEU A 35 8.99 -16.60 -8.51
C LEU A 35 9.29 -15.09 -8.46
N GLY A 36 9.17 -14.46 -7.29
CA GLY A 36 9.17 -13.02 -7.15
C GLY A 36 7.91 -12.38 -7.76
N GLY A 37 7.69 -11.11 -7.49
CA GLY A 37 6.53 -10.37 -7.99
C GLY A 37 6.61 -8.90 -7.65
N ASP A 38 5.59 -8.17 -8.06
CA ASP A 38 5.46 -6.75 -7.80
C ASP A 38 4.08 -6.40 -7.23
N ALA A 39 4.06 -5.40 -6.37
CA ALA A 39 2.81 -4.76 -5.95
C ALA A 39 2.94 -3.27 -6.26
N THR A 40 1.89 -2.68 -6.82
CA THR A 40 1.88 -1.27 -7.17
C THR A 40 0.85 -0.53 -6.34
N ILE A 41 1.27 0.58 -5.75
CA ILE A 41 0.41 1.49 -5.00
C ILE A 41 0.04 2.67 -5.89
N TYR A 42 -1.25 2.97 -5.92
CA TYR A 42 -1.84 4.06 -6.67
C TYR A 42 -2.49 5.07 -5.71
N ASP A 43 -2.32 6.33 -6.04
CA ASP A 43 -3.04 7.49 -5.49
C ASP A 43 -4.33 7.63 -6.30
N GLY A 44 -5.42 7.06 -5.79
CA GLY A 44 -6.67 6.89 -6.53
C GLY A 44 -7.47 5.65 -6.08
N HIS A 45 -8.55 5.35 -6.82
CA HIS A 45 -9.48 4.28 -6.46
C HIS A 45 -9.27 2.96 -7.21
N ASP A 46 -8.46 2.96 -8.27
CA ASP A 46 -8.15 1.79 -9.09
C ASP A 46 -6.84 2.00 -9.88
N ALA A 47 -6.33 0.92 -10.49
CA ALA A 47 -5.10 0.94 -11.28
C ALA A 47 -5.24 1.61 -12.67
N SER A 48 -6.47 1.81 -13.16
CA SER A 48 -6.74 2.37 -14.49
C SER A 48 -6.80 3.90 -14.51
N SER A 49 -7.25 4.50 -13.41
CA SER A 49 -7.48 5.93 -13.25
C SER A 49 -6.59 6.56 -12.18
N GLY A 50 -6.10 5.76 -11.22
CA GLY A 50 -5.21 6.21 -10.17
C GLY A 50 -3.81 6.57 -10.68
N ARG A 51 -3.17 7.54 -10.02
CA ARG A 51 -1.78 7.88 -10.31
C ARG A 51 -0.87 6.85 -9.67
N LYS A 52 -0.07 6.15 -10.47
CA LYS A 52 0.97 5.25 -9.96
C LYS A 52 1.98 6.02 -9.11
N VAL A 53 2.17 5.60 -7.86
CA VAL A 53 3.08 6.27 -6.92
C VAL A 53 4.35 5.47 -6.72
N ILE A 54 4.22 4.18 -6.45
CA ILE A 54 5.36 3.28 -6.29
C ILE A 54 5.02 1.86 -6.74
N THR A 55 5.99 1.19 -7.33
CA THR A 55 5.97 -0.26 -7.51
C THR A 55 7.05 -0.87 -6.62
N LEU A 56 6.62 -1.72 -5.69
CA LEU A 56 7.48 -2.52 -4.84
C LEU A 56 7.82 -3.81 -5.57
N LYS A 57 9.10 -4.16 -5.65
CA LYS A 57 9.57 -5.37 -6.35
C LYS A 57 10.16 -6.35 -5.36
N GLY A 58 9.57 -7.54 -5.27
CA GLY A 58 10.00 -8.62 -4.39
C GLY A 58 10.76 -9.69 -5.16
N GLY A 59 12.06 -9.80 -4.94
CA GLY A 59 12.86 -10.93 -5.42
C GLY A 59 12.88 -12.03 -4.37
N ALA A 60 11.87 -12.92 -4.37
CA ALA A 60 11.53 -13.81 -3.25
C ALA A 60 11.27 -13.03 -1.93
N THR A 61 10.70 -13.69 -0.89
CA THR A 61 10.21 -13.05 0.34
C THR A 61 11.10 -11.90 0.85
N LEU A 62 10.59 -10.67 0.82
CA LEU A 62 11.23 -9.50 1.43
C LEU A 62 10.64 -9.28 2.82
N SER A 63 11.50 -9.29 3.84
CA SER A 63 11.10 -9.07 5.24
C SER A 63 11.42 -7.67 5.76
N THR A 64 12.04 -6.81 4.95
CA THR A 64 12.34 -5.42 5.33
C THR A 64 11.30 -4.48 4.74
N PRO A 65 10.55 -3.73 5.58
CA PRO A 65 9.62 -2.71 5.10
C PRO A 65 10.33 -1.61 4.33
N VAL A 66 9.67 -1.11 3.28
CA VAL A 66 9.95 0.23 2.75
C VAL A 66 9.21 1.21 3.64
N GLU A 67 9.94 2.19 4.19
CA GLU A 67 9.39 3.18 5.12
C GLU A 67 9.47 4.59 4.55
N TRP A 68 8.43 5.38 4.83
CA TRP A 68 8.33 6.81 4.59
C TRP A 68 8.10 7.52 5.93
N PRO A 69 9.16 7.93 6.65
CA PRO A 69 9.03 8.49 7.99
C PRO A 69 8.16 9.75 8.09
N GLN A 70 8.05 10.51 6.99
CA GLN A 70 7.23 11.73 6.92
C GLN A 70 5.81 11.45 6.40
N GLY A 71 5.50 10.20 6.05
CA GLY A 71 4.28 9.84 5.32
C GLY A 71 4.35 10.24 3.85
N LEU A 72 3.91 9.33 2.99
CA LEU A 72 3.69 9.59 1.58
C LEU A 72 2.22 9.95 1.39
N TYR A 73 1.96 11.22 1.05
CA TYR A 73 0.60 11.72 0.88
C TYR A 73 -0.03 11.20 -0.41
N LEU A 74 -1.21 10.57 -0.28
CA LEU A 74 -2.06 10.10 -1.38
C LEU A 74 -3.41 10.82 -1.25
N GLY A 75 -3.65 11.81 -2.11
CA GLY A 75 -4.81 12.71 -2.01
C GLY A 75 -6.10 12.14 -2.60
N GLY A 76 -6.00 11.17 -3.50
CA GLY A 76 -7.13 10.54 -4.19
C GLY A 76 -7.53 9.18 -3.62
N GLY A 77 -6.99 8.79 -2.47
CA GLY A 77 -7.20 7.47 -1.86
C GLY A 77 -6.00 6.54 -2.02
N LEU A 78 -6.16 5.32 -1.52
CA LEU A 78 -5.12 4.28 -1.50
C LEU A 78 -5.66 3.02 -2.19
N TYR A 79 -5.18 2.76 -3.39
CA TYR A 79 -5.42 1.50 -4.10
C TYR A 79 -4.12 0.70 -4.23
N VAL A 80 -4.22 -0.61 -4.03
CA VAL A 80 -3.13 -1.57 -4.16
C VAL A 80 -3.47 -2.56 -5.25
N ASP A 81 -2.58 -2.66 -6.23
CA ASP A 81 -2.54 -3.67 -7.28
C ASP A 81 -1.54 -4.74 -6.85
N VAL A 82 -2.04 -5.93 -6.54
CA VAL A 82 -1.26 -7.04 -5.99
C VAL A 82 -0.92 -7.99 -7.13
N GLY A 83 0.33 -7.97 -7.57
CA GLY A 83 0.80 -8.82 -8.66
C GLY A 83 0.66 -10.31 -8.33
N SER A 84 0.50 -11.12 -9.37
CA SER A 84 0.03 -12.52 -9.30
C SER A 84 0.92 -13.47 -8.47
N SER A 85 2.16 -13.08 -8.19
CA SER A 85 3.14 -13.86 -7.43
C SER A 85 3.40 -13.28 -6.03
N ILE A 86 2.69 -12.21 -5.66
CA ILE A 86 2.68 -11.64 -4.31
C ILE A 86 1.66 -12.42 -3.47
N THR A 87 2.07 -12.83 -2.27
CA THR A 87 1.19 -13.53 -1.32
C THR A 87 0.55 -12.55 -0.34
N GLU A 88 1.28 -11.51 0.06
CA GLU A 88 0.80 -10.48 0.99
C GLU A 88 1.47 -9.14 0.70
N VAL A 89 0.72 -8.06 0.88
CA VAL A 89 1.23 -6.69 1.03
C VAL A 89 0.74 -6.18 2.37
N GLN A 90 1.66 -5.82 3.26
CA GLN A 90 1.33 -5.22 4.55
C GLN A 90 1.59 -3.71 4.47
N LEU A 91 0.63 -2.90 4.89
CA LEU A 91 0.73 -1.44 4.84
C LEU A 91 0.50 -0.84 6.22
N SER A 92 1.19 0.27 6.50
CA SER A 92 0.89 1.16 7.60
C SER A 92 0.52 2.55 7.07
N TYR A 93 -0.65 3.06 7.46
CA TYR A 93 -1.18 4.31 6.92
C TYR A 93 -2.08 5.05 7.92
N GLU A 94 -2.26 6.36 7.75
CA GLU A 94 -3.24 7.18 8.48
C GLU A 94 -4.22 7.77 7.47
N THR A 95 -5.53 7.61 7.72
CA THR A 95 -6.56 8.32 6.96
C THR A 95 -6.65 9.77 7.44
N ILE A 96 -6.70 10.72 6.51
CA ILE A 96 -6.83 12.14 6.82
C ILE A 96 -8.32 12.50 6.73
N GLU A 97 -8.92 12.84 7.87
CA GLU A 97 -10.29 13.41 7.98
C GLU A 97 -10.34 14.90 7.63
#